data_AF-A0A7W4Z6P6-F1
#
_entry.id   AF-A0A7W4Z6P6-F1
#
_cell.length_a   1.000
_cell.length_b   1.000
_cell.length_c   1.000
_cell.angle_alpha   90.00
_cell.angle_beta   90.00
_cell.angle_gamma   90.00
#
_symmetry.space_group_name_H-M   'P 1'
#
loop_
_entity.id
_entity.type
_entity.pdbx_description
1 polymer ?
#
loop_
_entity_poly.entity_id
_entity_poly.type
_entity_poly.pdbx_seq_one_letter_code
_entity_poly.pdbx_strand_id
1 'polypeptide(L)'
;MNRSLLYPLSLLPLLFVLTACNDSGSSSPSPSSEAVENPDEPKDPPVTPGVFTIEETTMEQVHQALAGQLLLDDGSTLTCEGLAKLYMNRIYTYNDNPQANGGLPIRGVLAINPASLAQARELDALYARDSGIGERYLHCMPVLLKDNYDTFDYPSSQGSYSMLGHQAGVDAHSVAGLRAAGALILGKANQDEFAFFTTGFSNRAIQVSNPYNTSESPAGSSSGTGASIAANFALGGTGSDTCQSIRHPSSVNGLVGIRPSLGVISQHGIFPLTHARDTGGPMTRTVTDAALMLQAMAGVDPRDPKTVLYPQELRPDNYTQFLDRNKHGIAGKNIGVVRQLGSNSNAAGTGRQGELIAEAVQLMASMGATIYDVYLPDFSNRGAGSRHYDMNEYFVTFEREGGSSPRACVSSAALDLLADRDSVAHDRENCTGIEGIVETGRVGPRTAALFALVATDDPNRAPSEDELNGIVDVRNYTTSIMDALRDENDDPVFDENNEPVRIDALILSPGPTGGRTCDFGSSTQMGSIVVPVGFDESIGVPRGMEIFVRQYDEGTGLGIAYDYEQATLHRKPPALTPSPLSGDENIAGFNARMQQGLMDAATAAPEELPLEVYQEALLGITGF
;
A
#
# COMPACT_ATOMS: atom_id res chain seq x y z
N MET A 1 32.25 -49.47 -25.82
CA MET A 1 33.69 -49.30 -25.53
C MET A 1 33.80 -48.03 -24.68
N ASN A 2 33.80 -48.15 -23.36
CA ASN A 2 34.97 -48.00 -22.46
C ASN A 2 35.64 -46.61 -22.61
N ARG A 3 35.72 -45.72 -21.60
CA ARG A 3 35.97 -45.91 -20.16
C ARG A 3 35.44 -44.75 -19.30
N SER A 4 35.08 -45.12 -18.08
CA SER A 4 34.76 -44.31 -16.90
C SER A 4 36.00 -43.69 -16.23
N LEU A 5 35.81 -42.63 -15.43
CA LEU A 5 36.72 -42.22 -14.37
C LEU A 5 35.92 -41.75 -13.14
N LEU A 6 36.17 -42.45 -12.03
CA LEU A 6 35.63 -42.29 -10.68
C LEU A 6 36.56 -41.37 -9.87
N TYR A 7 36.00 -40.62 -8.91
CA TYR A 7 36.73 -40.08 -7.75
C TYR A 7 36.20 -40.73 -6.45
N PRO A 8 37.06 -41.01 -5.46
CA PRO A 8 36.69 -41.84 -4.31
C PRO A 8 36.25 -41.02 -3.08
N LEU A 9 35.25 -41.56 -2.36
CA LEU A 9 34.98 -41.25 -0.95
C LEU A 9 36.06 -41.90 -0.07
N SER A 10 36.57 -41.16 0.90
CA SER A 10 37.37 -41.70 2.01
C SER A 10 36.62 -41.54 3.33
N LEU A 11 36.34 -42.69 3.94
CA LEU A 11 35.86 -42.87 5.31
C LEU A 11 37.06 -43.36 6.12
N LEU A 12 37.39 -42.72 7.24
CA LEU A 12 38.10 -43.40 8.32
C LEU A 12 37.70 -42.84 9.71
N PRO A 13 37.64 -43.70 10.74
CA PRO A 13 36.98 -43.44 12.02
C PRO A 13 37.94 -42.92 13.08
N LEU A 14 37.42 -42.25 14.12
CA LEU A 14 38.19 -42.02 15.35
C LEU A 14 37.55 -42.75 16.53
N LEU A 15 38.31 -43.73 17.05
CA LEU A 15 38.08 -44.44 18.30
C LEU A 15 38.67 -43.64 19.48
N PHE A 16 37.96 -43.71 20.60
CA PHE A 16 38.39 -43.34 21.95
C PHE A 16 39.63 -44.12 22.43
N VAL A 17 40.58 -43.45 23.08
CA VAL A 17 41.39 -44.00 24.19
C VAL A 17 41.67 -42.92 25.24
N LEU A 18 41.39 -43.29 26.49
CA LEU A 18 41.66 -42.57 27.74
C LEU A 18 43.16 -42.47 28.07
N THR A 19 43.57 -41.37 28.70
CA THR A 19 44.57 -41.41 29.79
C THR A 19 44.28 -40.29 30.79
N ALA A 20 44.16 -40.70 32.05
CA ALA A 20 43.96 -39.87 33.22
C ALA A 20 45.27 -39.26 33.72
N CYS A 21 45.20 -38.06 34.32
CA CYS A 21 45.96 -37.72 35.52
C CYS A 21 45.08 -36.85 36.42
N ASN A 22 45.02 -37.32 37.65
CA ASN A 22 44.22 -36.87 38.78
C ASN A 22 45.03 -35.80 39.53
N ASP A 23 44.40 -34.70 39.96
CA ASP A 23 44.80 -34.13 41.25
C ASP A 23 43.63 -33.42 41.94
N SER A 24 43.62 -33.63 43.25
CA SER A 24 42.47 -33.66 44.13
C SER A 24 42.18 -32.35 44.87
N GLY A 25 40.90 -32.08 45.12
CA GLY A 25 40.42 -31.08 46.08
C GLY A 25 38.92 -31.25 46.37
N SER A 26 38.62 -31.91 47.49
CA SER A 26 37.31 -32.21 48.12
C SER A 26 36.27 -31.05 48.09
N SER A 27 34.95 -31.26 47.96
CA SER A 27 34.08 -31.99 48.91
C SER A 27 32.68 -32.32 48.32
N SER A 28 32.06 -33.37 48.86
CA SER A 28 30.81 -34.06 48.49
C SER A 28 29.53 -33.21 48.24
N PRO A 29 28.56 -33.73 47.45
CA PRO A 29 27.29 -33.05 47.15
C PRO A 29 26.18 -33.34 48.18
N SER A 30 25.39 -32.31 48.49
CA SER A 30 24.14 -32.38 49.26
C SER A 30 22.97 -32.87 48.39
N PRO A 31 21.94 -33.52 48.95
CA PRO A 31 20.83 -34.07 48.18
C PRO A 31 19.86 -32.98 47.71
N SER A 32 19.22 -33.26 46.57
CA SER A 32 18.13 -32.52 45.92
C SER A 32 17.05 -32.07 46.91
N SER A 33 16.79 -30.75 46.95
CA SER A 33 15.56 -30.22 47.54
C SER A 33 14.44 -30.34 46.51
N GLU A 34 13.51 -31.26 46.75
CA GLU A 34 12.16 -31.19 46.18
C GLU A 34 11.54 -29.84 46.56
N ALA A 35 11.08 -29.09 45.56
CA ALA A 35 10.30 -27.88 45.79
C ALA A 35 8.96 -28.29 46.42
N VAL A 36 8.79 -27.96 47.69
CA VAL A 36 7.49 -28.03 48.37
C VAL A 36 6.66 -26.88 47.83
N GLU A 37 5.67 -27.18 46.96
CA GLU A 37 4.64 -26.21 46.61
C GLU A 37 3.90 -25.79 47.89
N ASN A 38 3.89 -24.48 48.14
CA ASN A 38 3.17 -23.88 49.25
C ASN A 38 1.70 -23.74 48.85
N PRO A 39 0.72 -24.43 49.49
CA PRO A 39 -0.67 -24.45 49.04
C PRO A 39 -1.44 -23.13 49.26
N ASP A 40 -0.80 -22.14 49.91
CA ASP A 40 -1.41 -20.88 50.33
C ASP A 40 -0.92 -19.64 49.54
N GLU A 41 -0.25 -19.83 48.40
CA GLU A 41 0.06 -18.70 47.50
C GLU A 41 -1.21 -18.30 46.72
N PRO A 42 -1.69 -17.04 46.81
CA PRO A 42 -2.87 -16.63 46.07
C PRO A 42 -2.57 -16.75 44.58
N LYS A 43 -3.22 -17.72 43.92
CA LYS A 43 -3.28 -17.76 42.46
C LYS A 43 -3.84 -16.42 42.01
N ASP A 44 -3.12 -15.73 41.14
CA ASP A 44 -3.66 -14.54 40.48
C ASP A 44 -5.08 -14.84 40.00
N PRO A 45 -6.05 -13.94 40.24
CA PRO A 45 -7.41 -14.17 39.79
C PRO A 45 -7.38 -14.47 38.29
N PRO A 46 -8.18 -15.44 37.80
CA PRO A 46 -8.23 -15.72 36.38
C PRO A 46 -8.54 -14.41 35.66
N VAL A 47 -7.59 -13.95 34.84
CA VAL A 47 -7.74 -12.74 34.05
C VAL A 47 -8.92 -12.99 33.11
N THR A 48 -10.03 -12.28 33.33
CA THR A 48 -11.15 -12.31 32.39
C THR A 48 -10.63 -11.77 31.05
N PRO A 49 -10.70 -12.57 29.96
CA PRO A 49 -10.26 -12.10 28.65
C PRO A 49 -10.98 -10.81 28.24
N GLY A 50 -10.28 -9.91 27.54
CA GLY A 50 -10.88 -8.70 26.98
C GLY A 50 -11.84 -9.02 25.83
N VAL A 51 -12.61 -8.02 25.38
CA VAL A 51 -13.55 -8.16 24.24
C VAL A 51 -12.86 -7.72 22.95
N PHE A 52 -12.97 -8.52 21.89
CA PHE A 52 -12.49 -8.21 20.55
C PHE A 52 -13.53 -7.38 19.77
N THR A 53 -13.07 -6.29 19.15
CA THR A 53 -13.87 -5.45 18.26
C THR A 53 -13.12 -5.21 16.96
N ILE A 54 -13.80 -5.26 15.81
CA ILE A 54 -13.15 -5.07 14.49
C ILE A 54 -12.72 -3.64 14.19
N GLU A 55 -13.37 -2.66 14.83
CA GLU A 55 -13.08 -1.24 14.60
C GLU A 55 -11.76 -0.88 15.28
N GLU A 56 -10.84 -0.32 14.49
CA GLU A 56 -9.48 0.06 14.92
C GLU A 56 -8.62 -1.11 15.44
N THR A 57 -9.02 -2.36 15.19
CA THR A 57 -8.20 -3.51 15.59
C THR A 57 -6.88 -3.55 14.82
N THR A 58 -5.82 -4.04 15.48
CA THR A 58 -4.48 -4.24 14.90
C THR A 58 -4.22 -5.72 14.59
N MET A 59 -3.17 -6.02 13.81
CA MET A 59 -2.81 -7.41 13.54
C MET A 59 -2.45 -8.19 14.82
N GLU A 60 -1.83 -7.52 15.80
CA GLU A 60 -1.55 -8.10 17.11
C GLU A 60 -2.84 -8.53 17.82
N GLN A 61 -3.85 -7.66 17.86
CA GLN A 61 -5.13 -7.97 18.52
C GLN A 61 -5.91 -9.09 17.81
N VAL A 62 -5.81 -9.19 16.48
CA VAL A 62 -6.34 -10.34 15.73
C VAL A 62 -5.69 -11.63 16.20
N HIS A 63 -4.35 -11.66 16.31
CA HIS A 63 -3.65 -12.85 16.81
C HIS A 63 -3.99 -13.18 18.28
N GLN A 64 -4.12 -12.17 19.14
CA GLN A 64 -4.59 -12.36 20.52
C GLN A 64 -6.00 -12.96 20.56
N ALA A 65 -6.89 -12.52 19.67
CA ALA A 65 -8.26 -13.04 19.57
C ALA A 65 -8.31 -14.48 19.06
N LEU A 66 -7.47 -14.84 18.08
CA LEU A 66 -7.30 -16.23 17.61
C LEU A 66 -6.73 -17.15 18.72
N ALA A 67 -5.88 -16.60 19.60
CA ALA A 67 -5.31 -17.30 20.75
C ALA A 67 -6.25 -17.38 21.96
N GLY A 68 -7.46 -16.80 21.89
CA GLY A 68 -8.42 -16.78 22.98
C GLY A 68 -8.08 -15.82 24.13
N GLN A 69 -7.14 -14.90 23.91
CA GLN A 69 -6.77 -13.85 24.86
C GLN A 69 -7.73 -12.65 24.79
N LEU A 70 -8.33 -12.44 23.62
CA LEU A 70 -9.51 -11.61 23.41
C LEU A 70 -10.66 -12.52 22.93
N LEU A 71 -11.86 -12.27 23.42
CA LEU A 71 -13.05 -13.05 23.07
C LEU A 71 -14.07 -12.19 22.33
N LEU A 72 -14.88 -12.82 21.49
CA LEU A 72 -16.07 -12.19 20.91
C LEU A 72 -17.11 -11.88 22.00
N ASP A 73 -18.09 -11.03 21.68
CA ASP A 73 -19.17 -10.64 22.60
C ASP A 73 -19.95 -11.84 23.17
N ASP A 74 -20.02 -12.94 22.44
CA ASP A 74 -20.68 -14.19 22.85
C ASP A 74 -19.76 -15.11 23.68
N GLY A 75 -18.54 -14.68 23.99
CA GLY A 75 -17.53 -15.41 24.73
C GLY A 75 -16.74 -16.44 23.91
N SER A 76 -16.96 -16.53 22.59
CA SER A 76 -16.22 -17.45 21.73
C SER A 76 -14.87 -16.88 21.27
N THR A 77 -13.95 -17.78 20.93
CA THR A 77 -12.65 -17.43 20.32
C THR A 77 -12.84 -17.04 18.86
N LEU A 78 -12.06 -16.08 18.38
CA LEU A 78 -12.09 -15.69 16.97
C LEU A 78 -11.62 -16.84 16.08
N THR A 79 -12.22 -16.96 14.90
CA THR A 79 -11.72 -17.78 13.78
C THR A 79 -11.47 -16.87 12.59
N CYS A 80 -10.67 -17.31 11.64
CA CYS A 80 -10.41 -16.59 10.41
C CYS A 80 -11.68 -16.47 9.56
N GLU A 81 -12.49 -17.53 9.48
CA GLU A 81 -13.82 -17.45 8.85
C GLU A 81 -14.74 -16.46 9.58
N GLY A 82 -14.72 -16.44 10.92
CA GLY A 82 -15.45 -15.47 11.72
C GLY A 82 -15.02 -14.03 11.45
N LEU A 83 -13.71 -13.77 11.44
CA LEU A 83 -13.14 -12.45 11.13
C LEU A 83 -13.55 -11.97 9.73
N ALA A 84 -13.45 -12.85 8.73
CA ALA A 84 -13.87 -12.54 7.36
C ALA A 84 -15.34 -12.12 7.30
N LYS A 85 -16.23 -12.86 7.99
CA LYS A 85 -17.67 -12.54 8.06
C LYS A 85 -17.93 -11.22 8.77
N LEU A 86 -17.20 -10.90 9.83
CA LEU A 86 -17.34 -9.61 10.53
C LEU A 86 -17.04 -8.43 9.59
N TYR A 87 -15.95 -8.51 8.80
CA TYR A 87 -15.64 -7.47 7.82
C TYR A 87 -16.63 -7.43 6.65
N MET A 88 -17.07 -8.59 6.12
CA MET A 88 -18.09 -8.63 5.06
C MET A 88 -19.40 -7.99 5.52
N ASN A 89 -19.87 -8.34 6.72
CA ASN A 89 -21.08 -7.74 7.29
C ASN A 89 -20.93 -6.22 7.40
N ARG A 90 -19.78 -5.74 7.85
CA ARG A 90 -19.50 -4.30 7.90
C ARG A 90 -19.54 -3.66 6.50
N ILE A 91 -18.97 -4.30 5.48
CA ILE A 91 -19.05 -3.81 4.10
C ILE A 91 -20.52 -3.68 3.66
N TYR A 92 -21.32 -4.73 3.88
CA TYR A 92 -22.75 -4.73 3.53
C TYR A 92 -23.54 -3.64 4.26
N THR A 93 -23.17 -3.36 5.52
CA THR A 93 -23.83 -2.35 6.33
C THR A 93 -23.53 -0.93 5.90
N TYR A 94 -22.31 -0.62 5.44
CA TYR A 94 -21.88 0.78 5.30
C TYR A 94 -21.43 1.20 3.89
N ASN A 95 -20.89 0.31 3.05
CA ASN A 95 -20.20 0.69 1.81
C ASN A 95 -21.10 1.48 0.85
N ASP A 96 -22.33 0.99 0.66
CA ASP A 96 -23.29 1.54 -0.31
C ASP A 96 -24.35 2.44 0.34
N ASN A 97 -24.30 2.59 1.67
CA ASN A 97 -25.27 3.39 2.41
C ASN A 97 -24.89 4.87 2.36
N PRO A 98 -25.80 5.77 1.95
CA PRO A 98 -25.61 7.21 2.12
C PRO A 98 -25.29 7.56 3.57
N GLN A 99 -24.21 8.30 3.79
CA GLN A 99 -23.78 8.66 5.13
C GLN A 99 -24.33 10.04 5.53
N ALA A 100 -24.62 10.21 6.83
CA ALA A 100 -25.14 11.49 7.33
C ALA A 100 -24.15 12.66 7.16
N ASN A 101 -22.86 12.37 7.19
CA ASN A 101 -21.77 13.33 6.97
C ASN A 101 -21.52 13.54 5.47
N GLY A 102 -22.46 14.12 4.73
CA GLY A 102 -22.25 14.54 3.34
C GLY A 102 -23.17 13.89 2.30
N GLY A 103 -23.99 12.92 2.70
CA GLY A 103 -25.11 12.39 1.92
C GLY A 103 -24.76 11.40 0.81
N LEU A 104 -23.47 11.16 0.56
CA LEU A 104 -23.01 10.17 -0.43
C LEU A 104 -22.61 8.86 0.26
N PRO A 105 -22.66 7.71 -0.43
CA PRO A 105 -22.06 6.48 0.07
C PRO A 105 -20.54 6.49 -0.05
N ILE A 106 -19.87 5.59 0.66
CA ILE A 106 -18.39 5.50 0.66
C ILE A 106 -17.89 4.86 -0.64
N ARG A 107 -18.52 3.75 -1.07
CA ARG A 107 -18.17 2.97 -2.28
C ARG A 107 -16.70 2.56 -2.40
N GLY A 108 -16.06 2.33 -1.27
CA GLY A 108 -14.65 1.97 -1.18
C GLY A 108 -14.34 0.55 -1.70
N VAL A 109 -15.23 -0.40 -1.47
CA VAL A 109 -15.09 -1.79 -1.92
C VAL A 109 -15.73 -1.96 -3.29
N LEU A 110 -14.95 -2.43 -4.27
CA LEU A 110 -15.42 -2.71 -5.63
C LEU A 110 -16.01 -4.11 -5.74
N ALA A 111 -15.39 -5.10 -5.09
CA ALA A 111 -15.85 -6.47 -5.09
C ALA A 111 -15.30 -7.25 -3.89
N ILE A 112 -16.07 -8.23 -3.40
CA ILE A 112 -15.61 -9.22 -2.43
C ILE A 112 -15.22 -10.50 -3.19
N ASN A 113 -14.06 -11.06 -2.92
CA ASN A 113 -13.59 -12.30 -3.54
C ASN A 113 -14.49 -13.47 -3.07
N PRO A 114 -15.21 -14.18 -3.98
CA PRO A 114 -16.05 -15.32 -3.61
C PRO A 114 -15.29 -16.47 -2.94
N ALA A 115 -13.98 -16.59 -3.17
CA ALA A 115 -13.13 -17.60 -2.55
C ALA A 115 -12.68 -17.22 -1.13
N SER A 116 -12.91 -15.99 -0.65
CA SER A 116 -12.40 -15.51 0.64
C SER A 116 -12.85 -16.36 1.84
N LEU A 117 -14.10 -16.83 1.90
CA LEU A 117 -14.53 -17.73 2.98
C LEU A 117 -13.85 -19.11 2.93
N ALA A 118 -13.51 -19.60 1.73
CA ALA A 118 -12.76 -20.84 1.59
C ALA A 118 -11.30 -20.65 2.03
N GLN A 119 -10.66 -19.55 1.62
CA GLN A 119 -9.33 -19.16 2.08
C GLN A 119 -9.26 -19.02 3.61
N ALA A 120 -10.27 -18.39 4.21
CA ALA A 120 -10.33 -18.21 5.65
C ALA A 120 -10.41 -19.55 6.41
N ARG A 121 -11.23 -20.50 5.93
CA ARG A 121 -11.30 -21.86 6.48
C ARG A 121 -10.00 -22.65 6.32
N GLU A 122 -9.26 -22.43 5.22
CA GLU A 122 -7.94 -23.02 5.04
C GLU A 122 -6.94 -22.46 6.06
N LEU A 123 -6.96 -21.15 6.31
CA LEU A 123 -6.15 -20.53 7.34
C LEU A 123 -6.50 -21.05 8.74
N ASP A 124 -7.78 -21.23 9.07
CA ASP A 124 -8.23 -21.88 10.32
C ASP A 124 -7.66 -23.30 10.46
N ALA A 125 -7.65 -24.08 9.38
CA ALA A 125 -7.06 -25.43 9.37
C ALA A 125 -5.54 -25.40 9.56
N LEU A 126 -4.84 -24.42 8.96
CA LEU A 126 -3.40 -24.21 9.17
C LEU A 126 -3.10 -23.80 10.61
N TYR A 127 -3.92 -22.93 11.20
CA TYR A 127 -3.80 -22.52 12.61
C TYR A 127 -3.90 -23.72 13.54
N ALA A 128 -4.93 -24.57 13.34
CA ALA A 128 -5.14 -25.77 14.13
C ALA A 128 -4.01 -26.79 13.97
N ARG A 129 -3.52 -26.99 12.73
CA ARG A 129 -2.41 -27.91 12.44
C ARG A 129 -1.11 -27.48 13.11
N ASP A 130 -0.80 -26.19 13.05
CA ASP A 130 0.47 -25.64 13.53
C ASP A 130 0.41 -25.20 15.01
N SER A 131 -0.75 -25.34 15.66
CA SER A 131 -1.01 -24.85 17.03
C SER A 131 -0.72 -23.35 17.19
N GLY A 132 -1.06 -22.56 16.17
CA GLY A 132 -0.81 -21.12 16.12
C GLY A 132 -0.53 -20.59 14.72
N ILE A 133 0.01 -19.38 14.65
CA ILE A 133 0.24 -18.68 13.38
C ILE A 133 1.47 -19.19 12.60
N GLY A 134 2.43 -19.85 13.26
CA GLY A 134 3.70 -20.24 12.63
C GLY A 134 4.47 -19.01 12.11
N GLU A 135 5.09 -19.12 10.94
CA GLU A 135 5.79 -18.00 10.26
C GLU A 135 4.84 -17.01 9.56
N ARG A 136 3.53 -17.23 9.65
CA ARG A 136 2.52 -16.40 8.99
C ARG A 136 2.21 -15.17 9.84
N TYR A 137 3.08 -14.18 9.85
CA TYR A 137 2.90 -12.97 10.66
C TYR A 137 1.73 -12.06 10.21
N LEU A 138 1.08 -12.34 9.07
CA LEU A 138 -0.19 -11.75 8.64
C LEU A 138 -1.36 -12.73 8.75
N HIS A 139 -1.26 -13.77 9.57
CA HIS A 139 -2.25 -14.84 9.61
C HIS A 139 -3.67 -14.32 9.82
N CYS A 140 -4.51 -14.52 8.80
CA CYS A 140 -5.91 -14.10 8.76
C CYS A 140 -6.14 -12.60 8.65
N MET A 141 -5.11 -11.80 8.33
CA MET A 141 -5.25 -10.39 7.99
C MET A 141 -6.16 -10.23 6.76
N PRO A 142 -7.36 -9.64 6.86
CA PRO A 142 -8.18 -9.37 5.69
C PRO A 142 -7.58 -8.19 4.92
N VAL A 143 -7.29 -8.40 3.64
CA VAL A 143 -6.66 -7.41 2.75
C VAL A 143 -7.59 -7.09 1.58
N LEU A 144 -7.81 -5.80 1.35
CA LEU A 144 -8.43 -5.30 0.12
C LEU A 144 -7.35 -4.79 -0.84
N LEU A 145 -7.25 -5.43 -2.00
CA LEU A 145 -6.27 -5.05 -3.01
C LEU A 145 -6.82 -3.92 -3.86
N LYS A 146 -6.06 -2.87 -4.16
CA LYS A 146 -6.44 -1.96 -5.25
C LYS A 146 -6.69 -2.77 -6.52
N ASP A 147 -7.75 -2.44 -7.26
CA ASP A 147 -8.23 -3.23 -8.40
C ASP A 147 -7.27 -3.30 -9.61
N ASN A 148 -6.03 -2.82 -9.47
CA ASN A 148 -4.96 -2.97 -10.45
C ASN A 148 -3.90 -4.01 -10.04
N TYR A 149 -4.10 -4.72 -8.92
CA TYR A 149 -3.26 -5.84 -8.50
C TYR A 149 -3.87 -7.16 -8.99
N ASP A 150 -3.15 -7.89 -9.82
CA ASP A 150 -3.58 -9.18 -10.35
C ASP A 150 -3.67 -10.27 -9.29
N THR A 151 -4.71 -11.09 -9.43
CA THR A 151 -4.93 -12.30 -8.65
C THR A 151 -5.42 -13.43 -9.53
N PHE A 152 -4.96 -14.66 -9.31
CA PHE A 152 -5.42 -15.81 -10.10
C PHE A 152 -6.88 -16.20 -9.80
N ASP A 153 -7.41 -15.81 -8.64
CA ASP A 153 -8.72 -16.25 -8.13
C ASP A 153 -9.83 -15.19 -8.21
N TYR A 154 -9.51 -13.97 -8.67
CA TYR A 154 -10.51 -12.94 -8.96
C TYR A 154 -10.02 -11.91 -10.01
N PRO A 155 -10.88 -11.39 -10.90
CA PRO A 155 -10.49 -10.42 -11.91
C PRO A 155 -10.03 -9.07 -11.35
N SER A 156 -9.19 -8.38 -12.11
CA SER A 156 -8.79 -6.98 -11.89
C SER A 156 -9.28 -6.14 -13.06
N SER A 157 -9.99 -5.05 -12.79
CA SER A 157 -10.62 -4.27 -13.88
C SER A 157 -10.14 -2.84 -14.02
N GLN A 158 -9.16 -2.43 -13.20
CA GLN A 158 -8.61 -1.08 -13.26
C GLN A 158 -9.71 0.00 -13.06
N GLY A 159 -10.79 -0.33 -12.34
CA GLY A 159 -11.97 0.53 -12.19
C GLY A 159 -12.81 0.74 -13.47
N SER A 160 -12.55 -0.02 -14.55
CA SER A 160 -13.14 0.20 -15.88
C SER A 160 -14.01 -0.95 -16.36
N TYR A 161 -15.10 -0.62 -17.08
CA TYR A 161 -15.90 -1.61 -17.79
C TYR A 161 -15.19 -2.20 -19.02
N SER A 162 -14.16 -1.53 -19.52
CA SER A 162 -13.35 -2.02 -20.65
C SER A 162 -12.57 -3.29 -20.29
N MET A 163 -12.22 -3.47 -19.02
CA MET A 163 -11.39 -4.56 -18.49
C MET A 163 -12.19 -5.68 -17.81
N LEU A 164 -13.52 -5.69 -17.95
CA LEU A 164 -14.29 -6.86 -17.50
C LEU A 164 -13.82 -8.13 -18.20
N GLY A 165 -13.60 -9.19 -17.41
CA GLY A 165 -13.05 -10.46 -17.90
C GLY A 165 -11.52 -10.51 -17.94
N HIS A 166 -10.80 -9.47 -17.50
CA HIS A 166 -9.35 -9.49 -17.30
C HIS A 166 -9.00 -10.32 -16.06
N GLN A 167 -8.62 -11.57 -16.28
CA GLN A 167 -8.32 -12.58 -15.26
C GLN A 167 -6.88 -13.06 -15.41
N ALA A 168 -6.05 -12.78 -14.41
CA ALA A 168 -4.67 -13.23 -14.40
C ALA A 168 -4.55 -14.74 -14.21
N GLY A 169 -3.49 -15.33 -14.77
CA GLY A 169 -3.13 -16.74 -14.53
C GLY A 169 -2.33 -16.96 -13.25
N VAL A 170 -1.72 -15.89 -12.72
CA VAL A 170 -0.90 -15.89 -11.50
C VAL A 170 -1.22 -14.66 -10.65
N ASP A 171 -0.88 -14.71 -9.37
CA ASP A 171 -0.91 -13.52 -8.52
C ASP A 171 0.21 -12.56 -8.91
N ALA A 172 -0.04 -11.25 -8.72
CA ALA A 172 1.03 -10.27 -8.63
C ALA A 172 2.05 -10.69 -7.57
N HIS A 173 3.34 -10.41 -7.79
CA HIS A 173 4.40 -10.86 -6.87
C HIS A 173 4.14 -10.42 -5.42
N SER A 174 3.71 -9.16 -5.24
CA SER A 174 3.36 -8.61 -3.93
C SER A 174 2.16 -9.32 -3.28
N VAL A 175 1.19 -9.79 -4.07
CA VAL A 175 0.03 -10.54 -3.56
C VAL A 175 0.41 -11.96 -3.17
N ALA A 176 1.27 -12.62 -3.95
CA ALA A 176 1.83 -13.92 -3.59
C ALA A 176 2.57 -13.85 -2.24
N GLY A 177 3.35 -12.79 -2.02
CA GLY A 177 4.02 -12.51 -0.75
C GLY A 177 3.04 -12.29 0.42
N LEU A 178 1.97 -11.51 0.21
CA LEU A 178 0.90 -11.35 1.21
C LEU A 178 0.25 -12.69 1.59
N ARG A 179 -0.08 -13.54 0.62
CA ARG A 179 -0.65 -14.87 0.87
C ARG A 179 0.33 -15.78 1.61
N ALA A 180 1.60 -15.77 1.24
CA ALA A 180 2.65 -16.55 1.92
C ALA A 180 2.80 -16.16 3.40
N ALA A 181 2.65 -14.87 3.71
CA ALA A 181 2.63 -14.37 5.08
C ALA A 181 1.30 -14.66 5.82
N GLY A 182 0.31 -15.28 5.17
CA GLY A 182 -0.96 -15.70 5.76
C GLY A 182 -2.11 -14.70 5.62
N ALA A 183 -1.97 -13.66 4.79
CA ALA A 183 -3.05 -12.72 4.54
C ALA A 183 -4.24 -13.37 3.81
N LEU A 184 -5.43 -12.97 4.20
CA LEU A 184 -6.69 -13.32 3.55
C LEU A 184 -7.03 -12.25 2.50
N ILE A 185 -7.04 -12.61 1.22
CA ILE A 185 -7.43 -11.66 0.16
C ILE A 185 -8.97 -11.54 0.14
N LEU A 186 -9.47 -10.51 0.82
CA LEU A 186 -10.91 -10.29 1.00
C LEU A 186 -11.59 -9.88 -0.30
N GLY A 187 -10.91 -9.11 -1.15
CA GLY A 187 -11.50 -8.59 -2.38
C GLY A 187 -10.70 -7.47 -3.03
N LYS A 188 -11.39 -6.71 -3.87
CA LYS A 188 -10.84 -5.57 -4.61
C LYS A 188 -11.40 -4.27 -4.05
N ALA A 189 -10.52 -3.36 -3.66
CA ALA A 189 -10.83 -1.97 -3.40
C ALA A 189 -10.98 -1.21 -4.72
N ASN A 190 -11.88 -0.22 -4.70
CA ASN A 190 -12.07 0.68 -5.80
C ASN A 190 -10.84 1.57 -6.05
N GLN A 191 -10.79 2.20 -7.22
CA GLN A 191 -9.72 3.10 -7.59
C GLN A 191 -10.21 4.10 -8.62
N ASP A 192 -9.42 5.15 -8.85
CA ASP A 192 -9.60 6.00 -10.01
C ASP A 192 -9.27 5.22 -11.29
N GLU A 193 -10.11 5.35 -12.31
CA GLU A 193 -10.05 4.52 -13.52
C GLU A 193 -8.64 4.54 -14.15
N PHE A 194 -8.02 3.36 -14.28
CA PHE A 194 -6.65 3.16 -14.76
C PHE A 194 -5.58 4.04 -14.07
N ALA A 195 -5.84 4.42 -12.82
CA ALA A 195 -4.97 5.26 -12.01
C ALA A 195 -4.68 6.67 -12.59
N PHE A 196 -5.50 7.18 -13.52
CA PHE A 196 -5.25 8.47 -14.17
C PHE A 196 -5.57 9.70 -13.33
N PHE A 197 -6.42 9.56 -12.31
CA PHE A 197 -6.92 10.67 -11.51
C PHE A 197 -6.71 10.44 -10.01
N THR A 198 -6.96 11.49 -9.22
CA THR A 198 -6.86 11.46 -7.76
C THR A 198 -8.13 12.03 -7.12
N THR A 199 -9.29 11.68 -7.66
CA THR A 199 -10.59 12.24 -7.28
C THR A 199 -11.58 11.20 -6.74
N GLY A 200 -11.30 9.89 -6.88
CA GLY A 200 -12.21 8.81 -6.51
C GLY A 200 -13.17 8.39 -7.62
N PHE A 201 -12.96 8.82 -8.86
CA PHE A 201 -13.87 8.53 -9.97
C PHE A 201 -13.42 7.31 -10.77
N SER A 202 -14.34 6.38 -11.01
CA SER A 202 -14.17 5.38 -12.06
C SER A 202 -15.49 4.97 -12.67
N ASN A 203 -15.45 4.45 -13.90
CA ASN A 203 -16.67 4.04 -14.59
C ASN A 203 -17.40 2.91 -13.84
N ARG A 204 -16.70 2.11 -13.03
CA ARG A 204 -17.31 1.08 -12.18
C ARG A 204 -17.78 1.59 -10.81
N ALA A 205 -17.13 2.61 -10.24
CA ALA A 205 -17.48 3.18 -8.94
C ALA A 205 -18.55 4.27 -9.02
N ILE A 206 -18.51 5.00 -10.13
CA ILE A 206 -18.96 6.38 -10.27
C ILE A 206 -18.18 7.30 -9.32
N GLN A 207 -18.37 7.21 -8.02
CA GLN A 207 -17.66 8.06 -7.06
C GLN A 207 -17.40 7.30 -5.76
N VAL A 208 -16.12 7.23 -5.37
CA VAL A 208 -15.70 6.91 -4.01
C VAL A 208 -15.72 8.19 -3.20
N SER A 209 -16.22 8.16 -1.96
CA SER A 209 -16.24 9.33 -1.08
C SER A 209 -15.38 9.11 0.17
N ASN A 210 -14.92 10.20 0.78
CA ASN A 210 -14.18 10.13 2.03
C ASN A 210 -15.12 9.73 3.20
N PRO A 211 -14.82 8.69 3.99
CA PRO A 211 -15.73 8.22 5.03
C PRO A 211 -15.86 9.19 6.22
N TYR A 212 -14.93 10.14 6.41
CA TYR A 212 -15.03 11.17 7.45
C TYR A 212 -15.99 12.30 7.06
N ASN A 213 -16.07 12.61 5.77
CA ASN A 213 -17.05 13.51 5.19
C ASN A 213 -17.26 13.13 3.73
N THR A 214 -18.39 12.51 3.42
CA THR A 214 -18.70 11.96 2.10
C THR A 214 -18.95 13.01 1.01
N SER A 215 -19.03 14.30 1.37
CA SER A 215 -18.96 15.42 0.42
C SER A 215 -17.52 15.78 0.03
N GLU A 216 -16.52 15.26 0.72
CA GLU A 216 -15.10 15.52 0.45
C GLU A 216 -14.46 14.40 -0.38
N SER A 217 -13.41 14.78 -1.11
CA SER A 217 -12.67 13.84 -1.92
C SER A 217 -11.91 12.80 -1.06
N PRO A 218 -11.93 11.51 -1.44
CA PRO A 218 -11.05 10.51 -0.83
C PRO A 218 -9.60 10.59 -1.37
N ALA A 219 -9.31 11.60 -2.20
CA ALA A 219 -8.14 11.67 -3.08
C ALA A 219 -8.05 10.44 -4.00
N GLY A 220 -6.85 10.01 -4.39
CA GLY A 220 -6.64 8.84 -5.24
C GLY A 220 -5.23 8.79 -5.83
N SER A 221 -4.91 7.88 -6.73
CA SER A 221 -5.83 6.92 -7.36
C SER A 221 -6.21 5.70 -6.52
N SER A 222 -5.54 5.45 -5.39
CA SER A 222 -5.92 4.37 -4.45
C SER A 222 -7.07 4.79 -3.53
N SER A 223 -8.06 5.46 -4.12
CA SER A 223 -9.20 6.10 -3.44
C SER A 223 -10.05 5.10 -2.65
N GLY A 224 -10.45 4.00 -3.30
CA GLY A 224 -11.22 2.95 -2.64
C GLY A 224 -10.45 2.23 -1.54
N THR A 225 -9.13 2.05 -1.70
CA THR A 225 -8.28 1.50 -0.62
C THR A 225 -8.31 2.44 0.58
N GLY A 226 -8.02 3.72 0.37
CA GLY A 226 -8.03 4.73 1.44
C GLY A 226 -9.36 4.77 2.19
N ALA A 227 -10.47 4.88 1.46
CA ALA A 227 -11.81 4.92 2.04
C ALA A 227 -12.17 3.63 2.79
N SER A 228 -11.83 2.46 2.23
CA SER A 228 -12.15 1.16 2.83
C SER A 228 -11.42 0.92 4.15
N ILE A 229 -10.12 1.21 4.20
CA ILE A 229 -9.32 0.96 5.40
C ILE A 229 -9.68 1.96 6.50
N ALA A 230 -9.97 3.21 6.14
CA ALA A 230 -10.47 4.20 7.10
C ALA A 230 -11.83 3.81 7.68
N ALA A 231 -12.72 3.23 6.87
CA ALA A 231 -14.04 2.74 7.29
C ALA A 231 -14.00 1.38 8.02
N ASN A 232 -12.81 0.80 8.25
CA ASN A 232 -12.63 -0.53 8.84
C ASN A 232 -13.28 -1.67 8.03
N PHE A 233 -13.26 -1.59 6.69
CA PHE A 233 -13.75 -2.68 5.82
C PHE A 233 -12.75 -3.83 5.64
N ALA A 234 -11.49 -3.61 6.01
CA ALA A 234 -10.44 -4.60 6.09
C ALA A 234 -9.35 -4.12 7.06
N LEU A 235 -8.37 -4.99 7.38
CA LEU A 235 -7.28 -4.62 8.29
C LEU A 235 -6.21 -3.80 7.57
N GLY A 236 -5.94 -4.13 6.31
CA GLY A 236 -5.05 -3.35 5.45
C GLY A 236 -5.44 -3.48 3.99
N GLY A 237 -4.78 -2.69 3.16
CA GLY A 237 -5.00 -2.71 1.73
C GLY A 237 -3.77 -2.30 0.96
N THR A 238 -3.81 -2.49 -0.36
CA THR A 238 -2.72 -2.09 -1.24
C THR A 238 -3.08 -0.83 -2.00
N GLY A 239 -2.09 0.01 -2.28
CA GLY A 239 -2.20 1.10 -3.24
C GLY A 239 -1.08 1.00 -4.27
N SER A 240 -1.17 1.79 -5.33
CA SER A 240 -0.05 2.02 -6.26
C SER A 240 0.19 3.52 -6.39
N ASP A 241 1.44 3.94 -6.55
CA ASP A 241 1.85 5.34 -6.55
C ASP A 241 2.75 5.68 -7.74
N THR A 242 2.18 6.42 -8.68
CA THR A 242 2.91 7.12 -9.75
C THR A 242 3.09 8.59 -9.41
N CYS A 243 2.12 9.18 -8.71
CA CYS A 243 2.02 10.61 -8.42
C CYS A 243 1.13 10.87 -7.19
N GLN A 244 1.60 10.42 -6.02
CA GLN A 244 0.92 10.44 -4.69
C GLN A 244 -0.25 9.47 -4.51
N SER A 245 -0.43 8.52 -5.43
CA SER A 245 -1.60 7.65 -5.39
C SER A 245 -1.67 6.71 -4.20
N ILE A 246 -0.63 6.59 -3.37
CA ILE A 246 -0.68 6.02 -2.00
C ILE A 246 -0.73 7.14 -0.96
N ARG A 247 0.14 8.14 -1.13
CA ARG A 247 0.40 9.19 -0.13
C ARG A 247 -0.80 10.12 0.11
N HIS A 248 -1.42 10.62 -0.94
CA HIS A 248 -2.54 11.55 -0.85
C HIS A 248 -3.83 10.89 -0.29
N PRO A 249 -4.29 9.72 -0.78
CA PRO A 249 -5.42 9.04 -0.15
C PRO A 249 -5.13 8.60 1.28
N SER A 250 -3.90 8.26 1.64
CA SER A 250 -3.57 7.97 3.06
C SER A 250 -3.73 9.22 3.94
N SER A 251 -3.27 10.38 3.46
CA SER A 251 -3.36 11.66 4.18
C SER A 251 -4.80 12.05 4.50
N VAL A 252 -5.68 12.05 3.50
CA VAL A 252 -7.08 12.53 3.67
C VAL A 252 -8.01 11.48 4.28
N ASN A 253 -7.60 10.22 4.36
CA ASN A 253 -8.35 9.14 5.03
C ASN A 253 -7.74 8.77 6.40
N GLY A 254 -6.76 9.52 6.90
CA GLY A 254 -6.21 9.34 8.25
C GLY A 254 -5.51 8.00 8.43
N LEU A 255 -4.76 7.58 7.41
CA LEU A 255 -4.07 6.30 7.36
C LEU A 255 -2.55 6.48 7.36
N VAL A 256 -1.87 5.37 7.63
CA VAL A 256 -0.47 5.19 7.28
C VAL A 256 -0.39 4.65 5.85
N GLY A 257 0.47 5.24 5.03
CA GLY A 257 0.70 4.80 3.66
C GLY A 257 2.18 4.79 3.32
N ILE A 258 2.70 3.67 2.82
CA ILE A 258 4.11 3.55 2.44
C ILE A 258 4.21 3.50 0.92
N ARG A 259 4.87 4.51 0.34
CA ARG A 259 5.39 4.48 -1.02
C ARG A 259 6.87 4.08 -0.92
N PRO A 260 7.26 2.81 -1.13
CA PRO A 260 8.65 2.43 -0.98
C PRO A 260 9.51 2.92 -2.15
N SER A 261 10.82 2.83 -2.01
CA SER A 261 11.77 3.06 -3.09
C SER A 261 11.52 2.08 -4.23
N LEU A 262 11.77 2.53 -5.46
CA LEU A 262 11.57 1.68 -6.62
C LEU A 262 12.53 0.48 -6.58
N GLY A 263 11.99 -0.73 -6.70
CA GLY A 263 12.73 -2.00 -6.56
C GLY A 263 12.57 -2.69 -5.21
N VAL A 264 11.99 -2.04 -4.20
CA VAL A 264 11.64 -2.73 -2.93
C VAL A 264 10.51 -3.75 -3.15
N ILE A 265 9.44 -3.32 -3.85
CA ILE A 265 8.32 -4.15 -4.26
C ILE A 265 8.35 -4.31 -5.78
N SER A 266 8.20 -5.54 -6.27
CA SER A 266 8.07 -5.85 -7.71
C SER A 266 6.81 -5.22 -8.30
N GLN A 267 6.94 -4.67 -9.50
CA GLN A 267 5.80 -4.17 -10.29
C GLN A 267 5.06 -5.28 -11.05
N HIS A 268 5.57 -6.52 -11.01
CA HIS A 268 4.96 -7.67 -11.68
C HIS A 268 3.52 -7.91 -11.19
N GLY A 269 2.58 -7.97 -12.14
CA GLY A 269 1.14 -8.12 -11.87
C GLY A 269 0.46 -6.88 -11.29
N ILE A 270 1.10 -5.70 -11.35
CA ILE A 270 0.44 -4.42 -11.07
C ILE A 270 0.23 -3.71 -12.42
N PHE A 271 -1.03 -3.49 -12.81
CA PHE A 271 -1.35 -2.80 -14.06
C PHE A 271 -0.71 -1.39 -14.06
N PRO A 272 0.13 -1.06 -15.07
CA PRO A 272 0.97 0.12 -15.03
C PRO A 272 0.22 1.41 -15.37
N LEU A 273 0.77 2.52 -14.87
CA LEU A 273 0.61 3.84 -15.48
C LEU A 273 1.92 4.29 -16.14
N THR A 274 3.05 4.19 -15.43
CA THR A 274 4.40 4.30 -16.00
C THR A 274 5.44 3.61 -15.11
N HIS A 275 6.05 2.54 -15.61
CA HIS A 275 6.95 1.67 -14.84
C HIS A 275 8.21 2.37 -14.32
N ALA A 276 8.63 3.47 -14.94
CA ALA A 276 9.76 4.27 -14.44
C ALA A 276 9.44 5.03 -13.14
N ARG A 277 8.18 5.09 -12.71
CA ARG A 277 7.74 5.85 -11.53
C ARG A 277 6.86 5.05 -10.58
N ASP A 278 6.16 4.04 -11.10
CA ASP A 278 5.16 3.27 -10.36
C ASP A 278 5.79 2.49 -9.21
N THR A 279 5.12 2.42 -8.08
CA THR A 279 5.40 1.39 -7.08
C THR A 279 4.11 0.94 -6.42
N GLY A 280 4.04 -0.33 -6.07
CA GLY A 280 3.06 -0.81 -5.10
C GLY A 280 3.43 -0.39 -3.68
N GLY A 281 2.49 -0.48 -2.75
CA GLY A 281 2.77 -0.26 -1.33
C GLY A 281 1.54 -0.46 -0.43
N PRO A 282 1.75 -0.66 0.88
CA PRO A 282 0.68 -0.88 1.84
C PRO A 282 0.01 0.42 2.31
N MET A 283 -1.27 0.30 2.66
CA MET A 283 -2.09 1.32 3.33
C MET A 283 -2.81 0.68 4.52
N THR A 284 -2.56 1.16 5.73
CA THR A 284 -3.07 0.58 6.99
C THR A 284 -3.43 1.68 7.98
N ARG A 285 -4.00 1.29 9.13
CA ARG A 285 -4.32 2.24 10.21
C ARG A 285 -3.14 2.54 11.13
N THR A 286 -2.16 1.64 11.20
CA THR A 286 -0.99 1.75 12.08
C THR A 286 0.31 1.54 11.31
N VAL A 287 1.40 2.16 11.78
CA VAL A 287 2.75 1.98 11.22
C VAL A 287 3.21 0.53 11.35
N THR A 288 2.87 -0.14 12.45
CA THR A 288 3.18 -1.56 12.66
C THR A 288 2.56 -2.45 11.58
N ASP A 289 1.26 -2.29 11.31
CA ASP A 289 0.58 -3.10 10.30
C ASP A 289 1.12 -2.77 8.89
N ALA A 290 1.50 -1.51 8.62
CA ALA A 290 2.12 -1.10 7.36
C ALA A 290 3.47 -1.78 7.15
N ALA A 291 4.31 -1.84 8.20
CA ALA A 291 5.62 -2.49 8.15
C ALA A 291 5.51 -4.00 7.92
N LEU A 292 4.54 -4.67 8.56
CA LEU A 292 4.27 -6.09 8.34
C LEU A 292 3.83 -6.36 6.89
N MET A 293 2.93 -5.53 6.34
CA MET A 293 2.53 -5.66 4.93
C MET A 293 3.69 -5.35 3.98
N LEU A 294 4.50 -4.32 4.24
CA LEU A 294 5.68 -4.00 3.44
C LEU A 294 6.64 -5.20 3.40
N GLN A 295 6.89 -5.83 4.55
CA GLN A 295 7.71 -7.04 4.63
C GLN A 295 7.19 -8.18 3.77
N ALA A 296 5.86 -8.40 3.76
CA ALA A 296 5.27 -9.44 2.93
C ALA A 296 5.32 -9.12 1.43
N MET A 297 5.20 -7.85 1.06
CA MET A 297 5.16 -7.42 -0.34
C MET A 297 6.56 -7.25 -0.96
N ALA A 298 7.57 -6.92 -0.14
CA ALA A 298 8.93 -6.68 -0.58
C ALA A 298 9.64 -8.00 -0.94
N GLY A 299 10.43 -7.98 -2.01
CA GLY A 299 11.18 -9.16 -2.43
C GLY A 299 11.92 -8.96 -3.74
N VAL A 300 12.82 -9.90 -4.04
CA VAL A 300 13.50 -9.98 -5.33
C VAL A 300 12.63 -10.78 -6.29
N ASP A 301 12.27 -10.17 -7.41
CA ASP A 301 11.54 -10.79 -8.51
C ASP A 301 12.37 -10.69 -9.80
N PRO A 302 12.92 -11.80 -10.31
CA PRO A 302 13.68 -11.80 -11.56
C PRO A 302 12.91 -11.28 -12.78
N ARG A 303 11.58 -11.21 -12.72
CA ARG A 303 10.72 -10.65 -13.79
C ARG A 303 10.66 -9.12 -13.75
N ASP A 304 11.04 -8.50 -12.64
CA ASP A 304 11.20 -7.04 -12.52
C ASP A 304 12.67 -6.69 -12.21
N PRO A 305 13.46 -6.31 -13.23
CA PRO A 305 14.87 -5.96 -13.07
C PRO A 305 15.15 -4.93 -11.98
N LYS A 306 14.19 -4.05 -11.66
CA LYS A 306 14.37 -3.02 -10.63
C LYS A 306 14.55 -3.61 -9.24
N THR A 307 13.95 -4.77 -8.97
CA THR A 307 14.13 -5.49 -7.71
C THR A 307 15.49 -6.16 -7.62
N VAL A 308 16.06 -6.57 -8.76
CA VAL A 308 17.42 -7.14 -8.84
C VAL A 308 18.48 -6.06 -8.64
N LEU A 309 18.20 -4.82 -9.07
CA LEU A 309 19.10 -3.68 -8.90
C LEU A 309 19.18 -3.15 -7.46
N TYR A 310 18.22 -3.47 -6.58
CA TYR A 310 18.29 -3.16 -5.17
C TYR A 310 19.31 -4.08 -4.46
N PRO A 311 20.48 -3.57 -4.02
CA PRO A 311 21.57 -4.41 -3.52
C PRO A 311 21.17 -5.25 -2.30
N GLN A 312 21.62 -6.51 -2.29
CA GLN A 312 21.25 -7.48 -1.26
C GLN A 312 21.72 -7.04 0.14
N GLU A 313 22.87 -6.38 0.23
CA GLU A 313 23.47 -5.87 1.46
C GLU A 313 22.71 -4.68 2.08
N LEU A 314 21.89 -3.99 1.30
CA LEU A 314 21.03 -2.90 1.77
C LEU A 314 19.64 -3.39 2.18
N ARG A 315 19.25 -4.61 1.77
CA ARG A 315 17.95 -5.19 2.09
C ARG A 315 17.88 -5.56 3.58
N PRO A 316 16.90 -5.04 4.35
CA PRO A 316 16.74 -5.43 5.74
C PRO A 316 16.19 -6.86 5.86
N ASP A 317 16.57 -7.56 6.93
CA ASP A 317 16.03 -8.90 7.24
C ASP A 317 14.50 -8.89 7.43
N ASN A 318 13.99 -7.85 8.09
CA ASN A 318 12.57 -7.56 8.24
C ASN A 318 12.36 -6.05 8.41
N TYR A 319 11.18 -5.53 8.08
CA TYR A 319 10.91 -4.09 8.23
C TYR A 319 10.43 -3.71 9.64
N THR A 320 9.96 -4.67 10.43
CA THR A 320 9.49 -4.42 11.80
C THR A 320 10.62 -4.18 12.80
N GLN A 321 11.88 -4.52 12.48
CA GLN A 321 13.04 -4.22 13.33
C GLN A 321 13.23 -2.72 13.58
N PHE A 322 12.71 -1.87 12.68
CA PHE A 322 12.79 -0.42 12.80
C PHE A 322 11.74 0.17 13.76
N LEU A 323 10.83 -0.65 14.31
CA LEU A 323 9.78 -0.23 15.25
C LEU A 323 10.28 -0.24 16.70
N ASP A 324 11.52 0.18 16.93
CA ASP A 324 12.11 0.40 18.25
C ASP A 324 12.40 1.90 18.42
N ARG A 325 11.54 2.58 19.18
CA ARG A 325 11.60 4.03 19.39
C ARG A 325 12.93 4.49 19.97
N ASN A 326 13.58 3.66 20.78
CA ASN A 326 14.84 4.03 21.43
C ASN A 326 16.04 3.96 20.47
N LYS A 327 15.94 3.19 19.39
CA LYS A 327 17.03 2.99 18.41
C LYS A 327 16.80 3.75 17.12
N HIS A 328 15.58 3.71 16.62
CA HIS A 328 15.23 4.18 15.28
C HIS A 328 14.32 5.41 15.29
N GLY A 329 13.86 5.84 16.48
CA GLY A 329 12.98 6.99 16.65
C GLY A 329 13.61 8.35 16.32
N ILE A 330 12.86 9.40 16.63
CA ILE A 330 13.09 10.79 16.22
C ILE A 330 14.28 11.42 16.95
N ALA A 331 14.57 10.98 18.17
CA ALA A 331 15.66 11.54 18.96
C ALA A 331 17.01 11.50 18.22
N GLY A 332 17.66 12.66 18.12
CA GLY A 332 18.94 12.85 17.45
C GLY A 332 18.89 12.87 15.93
N LYS A 333 17.71 12.83 15.29
CA LYS A 333 17.57 12.92 13.84
C LYS A 333 17.61 14.36 13.35
N ASN A 334 18.23 14.57 12.19
CA ASN A 334 18.17 15.82 11.46
C ASN A 334 17.02 15.77 10.47
N ILE A 335 15.95 16.54 10.74
CA ILE A 335 14.72 16.55 9.96
C ILE A 335 14.65 17.82 9.13
N GLY A 336 14.57 17.67 7.81
CA GLY A 336 14.49 18.79 6.88
C GLY A 336 13.05 19.09 6.46
N VAL A 337 12.56 20.31 6.69
CA VAL A 337 11.27 20.78 6.18
C VAL A 337 11.46 21.39 4.81
N VAL A 338 10.85 20.81 3.77
CA VAL A 338 11.04 21.29 2.40
C VAL A 338 10.28 22.60 2.20
N ARG A 339 11.02 23.71 2.12
CA ARG A 339 10.48 25.06 1.88
C ARG A 339 10.34 25.36 0.39
N GLN A 340 11.24 24.83 -0.42
CA GLN A 340 11.23 25.07 -1.86
C GLN A 340 11.49 23.80 -2.65
N LEU A 341 10.68 23.57 -3.68
CA LEU A 341 10.86 22.51 -4.66
C LEU A 341 10.71 23.10 -6.07
N GLY A 342 11.85 23.36 -6.74
CA GLY A 342 11.89 24.09 -7.99
C GLY A 342 11.33 25.50 -7.81
N SER A 343 10.34 25.86 -8.62
CA SER A 343 9.62 27.13 -8.51
C SER A 343 8.49 27.15 -7.45
N ASN A 344 8.23 26.03 -6.78
CA ASN A 344 7.19 25.96 -5.75
C ASN A 344 7.78 26.24 -4.36
N SER A 345 7.29 27.30 -3.69
CA SER A 345 7.71 27.72 -2.35
C SER A 345 6.77 27.25 -1.21
N ASN A 346 5.81 26.36 -1.49
CA ASN A 346 4.85 25.83 -0.52
C ASN A 346 4.91 24.30 -0.40
N ALA A 347 6.08 23.69 -0.66
CA ALA A 347 6.26 22.23 -0.74
C ALA A 347 5.85 21.46 0.56
N ALA A 348 5.97 22.11 1.71
CA ALA A 348 5.56 21.56 3.01
C ALA A 348 4.06 21.76 3.35
N GLY A 349 3.24 22.29 2.44
CA GLY A 349 1.79 22.43 2.64
C GLY A 349 1.29 23.89 2.71
N THR A 350 -0.03 24.04 2.65
CA THR A 350 -0.75 25.32 2.80
C THR A 350 -2.01 25.12 3.63
N GLY A 351 -2.60 26.22 4.10
CA GLY A 351 -3.83 26.21 4.91
C GLY A 351 -3.71 25.32 6.15
N ARG A 352 -4.81 24.68 6.54
CA ARG A 352 -4.86 23.91 7.79
C ARG A 352 -3.92 22.71 7.79
N GLN A 353 -3.66 22.08 6.63
CA GLN A 353 -2.68 21.00 6.55
C GLN A 353 -1.26 21.49 6.83
N GLY A 354 -0.86 22.64 6.27
CA GLY A 354 0.45 23.24 6.56
C GLY A 354 0.62 23.60 8.03
N GLU A 355 -0.42 24.11 8.68
CA GLU A 355 -0.43 24.39 10.12
C GLU A 355 -0.24 23.11 10.95
N LEU A 356 -0.99 22.05 10.65
CA LEU A 356 -0.85 20.75 11.34
C LEU A 356 0.53 20.13 11.15
N ILE A 357 1.12 20.25 9.96
CA ILE A 357 2.50 19.80 9.70
C ILE A 357 3.50 20.65 10.51
N ALA A 358 3.30 21.96 10.62
CA ALA A 358 4.16 22.81 11.44
C ALA A 358 4.07 22.44 12.94
N GLU A 359 2.87 22.14 13.45
CA GLU A 359 2.65 21.62 14.80
C GLU A 359 3.38 20.27 14.99
N ALA A 360 3.27 19.36 14.02
CA ALA A 360 3.95 18.07 14.02
C ALA A 360 5.48 18.19 14.04
N VAL A 361 6.04 19.11 13.24
CA VAL A 361 7.49 19.40 13.21
C VAL A 361 7.97 19.95 14.55
N GLN A 362 7.21 20.84 15.19
CA GLN A 362 7.54 21.35 16.54
C GLN A 362 7.53 20.22 17.58
N LEU A 363 6.58 19.29 17.47
CA LEU A 363 6.56 18.11 18.32
C LEU A 363 7.81 17.25 18.10
N MET A 364 8.19 16.97 16.85
CA MET A 364 9.44 16.23 16.55
C MET A 364 10.67 16.91 17.16
N ALA A 365 10.74 18.24 17.11
CA ALA A 365 11.82 18.99 17.77
C ALA A 365 11.83 18.74 19.28
N SER A 366 10.67 18.76 19.93
CA SER A 366 10.55 18.45 21.38
C SER A 366 10.87 16.99 21.71
N MET A 367 10.76 16.08 20.74
CA MET A 367 11.16 14.67 20.83
C MET A 367 12.67 14.48 20.57
N GLY A 368 13.41 15.56 20.35
CA GLY A 368 14.86 15.55 20.23
C GLY A 368 15.41 15.53 18.82
N ALA A 369 14.59 15.80 17.79
CA ALA A 369 15.11 16.07 16.45
C ALA A 369 15.64 17.50 16.31
N THR A 370 16.63 17.68 15.44
CA THR A 370 17.07 19.00 14.98
C THR A 370 16.35 19.31 13.67
N ILE A 371 15.68 20.46 13.61
CA ILE A 371 14.87 20.85 12.45
C ILE A 371 15.64 21.83 11.57
N TYR A 372 15.66 21.56 10.27
CA TYR A 372 16.27 22.40 9.25
C TYR A 372 15.28 22.79 8.19
N ASP A 373 15.44 23.95 7.58
CA ASP A 373 14.73 24.32 6.37
C ASP A 373 15.54 23.85 5.15
N VAL A 374 14.86 23.22 4.18
CA VAL A 374 15.50 22.64 2.99
C VAL A 374 14.96 23.30 1.73
N TYR A 375 15.88 23.75 0.87
CA TYR A 375 15.58 24.40 -0.39
C TYR A 375 16.14 23.57 -1.54
N LEU A 376 15.28 23.25 -2.51
CA LEU A 376 15.65 22.50 -3.72
C LEU A 376 15.32 23.34 -4.97
N PRO A 377 15.97 24.51 -5.16
CA PRO A 377 15.63 25.44 -6.25
C PRO A 377 15.83 24.85 -7.65
N ASP A 378 16.81 23.94 -7.81
CA ASP A 378 17.11 23.28 -9.09
C ASP A 378 16.32 21.96 -9.30
N PHE A 379 15.41 21.62 -8.38
CA PHE A 379 14.57 20.45 -8.59
C PHE A 379 13.69 20.65 -9.83
N SER A 380 13.76 19.69 -10.74
CA SER A 380 12.90 19.60 -11.90
C SER A 380 12.16 18.27 -11.87
N ASN A 381 10.86 18.27 -12.13
CA ASN A 381 10.12 17.03 -12.31
C ASN A 381 10.70 16.29 -13.53
N ARG A 382 11.09 15.03 -13.32
CA ARG A 382 11.58 14.14 -14.37
C ARG A 382 10.74 12.87 -14.36
N GLY A 383 10.26 12.50 -15.54
CA GLY A 383 9.57 11.25 -15.78
C GLY A 383 10.07 10.62 -17.06
N ALA A 384 10.03 9.30 -17.10
CA ALA A 384 10.33 8.48 -18.27
C ALA A 384 9.00 7.92 -18.79
N GLY A 385 8.20 8.78 -19.41
CA GLY A 385 6.83 8.47 -19.80
C GLY A 385 6.76 7.56 -21.03
N SER A 386 6.40 6.30 -20.82
CA SER A 386 6.25 5.27 -21.87
C SER A 386 4.94 4.48 -21.69
N ARG A 387 3.82 5.17 -21.42
CA ARG A 387 2.58 4.51 -20.97
C ARG A 387 2.05 3.45 -21.92
N HIS A 388 2.03 3.74 -23.23
CA HIS A 388 1.57 2.79 -24.24
C HIS A 388 2.46 1.53 -24.27
N TYR A 389 3.78 1.74 -24.28
CA TYR A 389 4.76 0.68 -24.20
C TYR A 389 4.59 -0.16 -22.93
N ASP A 390 4.53 0.46 -21.75
CA ASP A 390 4.42 -0.22 -20.46
C ASP A 390 3.14 -1.06 -20.37
N MET A 391 2.00 -0.53 -20.84
CA MET A 391 0.74 -1.27 -20.87
C MET A 391 0.78 -2.45 -21.84
N ASN A 392 1.43 -2.32 -23.00
CA ASN A 392 1.57 -3.43 -23.94
C ASN A 392 2.53 -4.51 -23.41
N GLU A 393 3.66 -4.14 -22.80
CA GLU A 393 4.57 -5.08 -22.11
C GLU A 393 3.83 -5.88 -21.03
N TYR A 394 2.99 -5.19 -20.26
CA TYR A 394 2.14 -5.82 -19.26
C TYR A 394 1.24 -6.88 -19.89
N PHE A 395 0.51 -6.57 -20.97
CA PHE A 395 -0.37 -7.53 -21.64
C PHE A 395 0.39 -8.75 -22.19
N VAL A 396 1.57 -8.53 -22.79
CA VAL A 396 2.43 -9.61 -23.28
C VAL A 396 2.83 -10.56 -22.15
N THR A 397 3.28 -10.00 -21.03
CA THR A 397 3.68 -10.80 -19.86
C THR A 397 2.47 -11.51 -19.23
N PHE A 398 1.36 -10.80 -19.08
CA PHE A 398 0.10 -11.30 -18.53
C PHE A 398 -0.41 -12.53 -19.28
N GLU A 399 -0.49 -12.48 -20.61
CA GLU A 399 -0.94 -13.61 -21.43
C GLU A 399 0.05 -14.77 -21.43
N ARG A 400 1.36 -14.48 -21.46
CA ARG A 400 2.42 -15.50 -21.40
C ARG A 400 2.34 -16.33 -20.11
N GLU A 401 1.87 -15.74 -19.02
CA GLU A 401 1.69 -16.40 -17.72
C GLU A 401 0.27 -16.98 -17.53
N GLY A 402 -0.49 -17.14 -18.62
CA GLY A 402 -1.81 -17.78 -18.61
C GLY A 402 -2.97 -16.84 -18.26
N GLY A 403 -2.72 -15.53 -18.22
CA GLY A 403 -3.77 -14.53 -18.12
C GLY A 403 -4.69 -14.53 -19.34
N SER A 404 -5.96 -14.27 -19.11
CA SER A 404 -7.00 -14.15 -20.13
C SER A 404 -7.67 -12.79 -19.99
N SER A 405 -7.72 -12.03 -21.08
CA SER A 405 -8.43 -10.75 -21.09
C SER A 405 -9.10 -10.54 -22.45
N PRO A 406 -10.32 -9.97 -22.50
CA PRO A 406 -10.90 -9.52 -23.76
C PRO A 406 -10.10 -8.39 -24.43
N ARG A 407 -9.12 -7.81 -23.73
CA ARG A 407 -8.20 -6.80 -24.24
C ARG A 407 -6.78 -7.35 -24.29
N ALA A 408 -6.09 -6.97 -25.35
CA ALA A 408 -4.75 -7.43 -25.64
C ALA A 408 -3.76 -6.27 -25.84
N CYS A 409 -4.24 -5.02 -25.85
CA CYS A 409 -3.45 -3.82 -26.00
C CYS A 409 -4.27 -2.55 -25.68
N VAL A 410 -3.60 -1.40 -25.71
CA VAL A 410 -4.23 -0.09 -25.50
C VAL A 410 -5.18 0.29 -26.65
N SER A 411 -4.79 0.08 -27.90
CA SER A 411 -5.58 0.43 -29.09
C SER A 411 -5.37 -0.57 -30.23
N SER A 412 -6.45 -0.95 -30.90
CA SER A 412 -6.47 -1.83 -32.08
C SER A 412 -6.42 -1.08 -33.41
N ALA A 413 -6.76 0.21 -33.41
CA ALA A 413 -6.75 1.04 -34.60
C ALA A 413 -5.60 2.04 -34.66
N ALA A 414 -4.80 2.14 -33.58
CA ALA A 414 -3.71 3.09 -33.38
C ALA A 414 -3.92 4.36 -34.20
N LEU A 415 -4.88 5.21 -33.80
CA LEU A 415 -5.30 6.45 -34.49
C LEU A 415 -4.23 6.96 -35.47
N ASP A 416 -4.34 6.55 -36.74
CA ASP A 416 -3.32 6.70 -37.79
C ASP A 416 -3.28 8.15 -38.29
N LEU A 417 -3.02 9.09 -37.37
CA LEU A 417 -2.91 10.52 -37.66
C LEU A 417 -1.50 10.90 -38.13
N LEU A 418 -0.51 10.00 -37.95
CA LEU A 418 0.89 10.18 -38.28
C LEU A 418 1.42 8.88 -38.91
N ALA A 419 1.22 8.77 -40.23
CA ALA A 419 1.30 7.57 -41.07
C ALA A 419 2.69 6.90 -41.25
N ASP A 420 3.43 6.62 -40.17
CA ASP A 420 4.70 5.88 -40.26
C ASP A 420 4.97 5.02 -39.02
N ARG A 421 4.06 4.08 -38.72
CA ARG A 421 4.25 3.09 -37.67
C ARG A 421 4.19 1.69 -38.26
N ASP A 422 5.27 0.92 -38.06
CA ASP A 422 5.27 -0.51 -38.36
C ASP A 422 4.10 -1.17 -37.63
N SER A 423 3.41 -2.11 -38.29
CA SER A 423 2.14 -2.75 -37.88
C SER A 423 2.27 -3.72 -36.69
N VAL A 424 3.18 -3.41 -35.77
CA VAL A 424 3.60 -4.28 -34.67
C VAL A 424 3.57 -3.45 -33.38
N ALA A 425 2.74 -3.86 -32.43
CA ALA A 425 2.68 -3.26 -31.10
C ALA A 425 3.36 -4.23 -30.11
N HIS A 426 4.57 -3.90 -29.70
CA HIS A 426 5.42 -4.70 -28.81
C HIS A 426 5.66 -6.14 -29.31
N ASP A 427 6.20 -6.27 -30.53
CA ASP A 427 6.42 -7.56 -31.22
C ASP A 427 5.15 -8.40 -31.49
N ARG A 428 3.96 -7.80 -31.38
CA ARG A 428 2.67 -8.44 -31.67
C ARG A 428 2.02 -7.83 -32.91
N GLU A 429 1.46 -8.66 -33.80
CA GLU A 429 0.59 -8.19 -34.89
C GLU A 429 -0.56 -7.34 -34.30
N ASN A 430 -0.95 -6.26 -34.99
CA ASN A 430 -1.99 -5.33 -34.54
C ASN A 430 -3.19 -6.03 -33.89
N CYS A 431 -3.62 -5.52 -32.74
CA CYS A 431 -4.93 -5.86 -32.18
C CYS A 431 -6.03 -5.55 -33.19
N THR A 432 -7.11 -6.33 -33.20
CA THR A 432 -8.23 -6.16 -34.14
C THR A 432 -9.55 -5.89 -33.42
N GLY A 433 -10.27 -4.87 -33.90
CA GLY A 433 -11.62 -4.57 -33.44
C GLY A 433 -11.69 -4.26 -31.94
N ILE A 434 -12.40 -5.11 -31.18
CA ILE A 434 -12.63 -4.89 -29.76
C ILE A 434 -11.40 -5.18 -28.89
N GLU A 435 -10.30 -5.72 -29.42
CA GLU A 435 -9.13 -6.10 -28.60
C GLU A 435 -8.39 -4.91 -27.95
N GLY A 436 -8.63 -3.68 -28.41
CA GLY A 436 -8.08 -2.46 -27.82
C GLY A 436 -9.01 -1.83 -26.79
N ILE A 437 -8.44 -1.25 -25.73
CA ILE A 437 -9.17 -0.57 -24.64
C ILE A 437 -10.01 0.60 -25.16
N VAL A 438 -9.45 1.43 -26.04
CA VAL A 438 -10.11 2.62 -26.60
C VAL A 438 -11.36 2.22 -27.40
N GLU A 439 -11.23 1.22 -28.26
CA GLU A 439 -12.26 0.81 -29.22
C GLU A 439 -13.45 0.12 -28.57
N THR A 440 -13.35 -0.22 -27.28
CA THR A 440 -14.49 -0.77 -26.52
C THR A 440 -15.64 0.21 -26.34
N GLY A 441 -15.34 1.52 -26.32
CA GLY A 441 -16.29 2.55 -25.89
C GLY A 441 -16.77 2.39 -24.44
N ARG A 442 -16.06 1.60 -23.61
CA ARG A 442 -16.42 1.26 -22.22
C ARG A 442 -15.50 1.88 -21.18
N VAL A 443 -14.55 2.70 -21.62
CA VAL A 443 -13.78 3.59 -20.76
C VAL A 443 -14.66 4.78 -20.40
N GLY A 444 -14.62 5.25 -19.15
CA GLY A 444 -15.37 6.43 -18.74
C GLY A 444 -14.98 7.67 -19.57
N PRO A 445 -15.89 8.62 -19.83
CA PRO A 445 -15.63 9.74 -20.76
C PRO A 445 -14.41 10.59 -20.36
N ARG A 446 -14.18 10.78 -19.06
CA ARG A 446 -13.02 11.50 -18.53
C ARG A 446 -11.70 10.78 -18.84
N THR A 447 -11.72 9.46 -18.73
CA THR A 447 -10.57 8.58 -18.96
C THR A 447 -10.33 8.33 -20.45
N ALA A 448 -11.38 8.35 -21.27
CA ALA A 448 -11.30 8.08 -22.70
C ALA A 448 -10.39 9.06 -23.45
N ALA A 449 -10.41 10.34 -23.08
CA ALA A 449 -9.52 11.34 -23.66
C ALA A 449 -8.03 11.08 -23.33
N LEU A 450 -7.73 10.63 -22.10
CA LEU A 450 -6.37 10.27 -21.71
C LEU A 450 -5.91 8.99 -22.41
N PHE A 451 -6.78 7.99 -22.55
CA PHE A 451 -6.47 6.79 -23.32
C PHE A 451 -6.24 7.08 -24.80
N ALA A 452 -7.01 8.00 -25.39
CA ALA A 452 -6.76 8.44 -26.77
C ALA A 452 -5.37 9.06 -26.90
N LEU A 453 -4.93 9.87 -25.93
CA LEU A 453 -3.56 10.41 -25.91
C LEU A 453 -2.51 9.30 -25.75
N VAL A 454 -2.70 8.35 -24.82
CA VAL A 454 -1.80 7.20 -24.66
C VAL A 454 -1.72 6.39 -25.96
N ALA A 455 -2.84 6.17 -26.65
CA ALA A 455 -2.85 5.45 -27.92
C ALA A 455 -2.06 6.16 -29.03
N THR A 456 -1.85 7.48 -28.94
CA THR A 456 -0.96 8.22 -29.86
C THR A 456 0.52 8.08 -29.53
N ASP A 457 0.90 7.66 -28.32
CA ASP A 457 2.30 7.38 -27.97
C ASP A 457 2.79 6.14 -28.72
N ASP A 458 4.09 6.04 -28.95
CA ASP A 458 4.70 4.88 -29.63
C ASP A 458 4.61 3.63 -28.74
N PRO A 459 3.92 2.56 -29.18
CA PRO A 459 3.78 1.31 -28.42
C PRO A 459 5.10 0.54 -28.23
N ASN A 460 6.15 0.86 -29.00
CA ASN A 460 7.44 0.18 -28.97
C ASN A 460 8.55 1.03 -28.35
N ARG A 461 8.25 2.28 -27.97
CA ARG A 461 9.24 3.20 -27.41
C ARG A 461 9.30 3.06 -25.89
N ALA A 462 10.22 2.23 -25.42
CA ALA A 462 10.70 2.28 -24.05
C ALA A 462 11.29 3.67 -23.73
N PRO A 463 11.40 4.06 -22.45
CA PRO A 463 12.09 5.28 -22.08
C PRO A 463 13.53 5.33 -22.62
N SER A 464 13.93 6.48 -23.12
CA SER A 464 15.31 6.71 -23.57
C SER A 464 16.30 6.74 -22.41
N GLU A 465 17.57 6.49 -22.70
CA GLU A 465 18.64 6.58 -21.71
C GLU A 465 18.72 7.98 -21.09
N ASP A 466 18.50 9.04 -21.86
CA ASP A 466 18.46 10.42 -21.37
C ASP A 466 17.30 10.68 -20.39
N GLU A 467 16.12 10.12 -20.66
CA GLU A 467 14.97 10.21 -19.75
C GLU A 467 15.24 9.48 -18.42
N LEU A 468 15.88 8.31 -18.49
CA LEU A 468 16.27 7.54 -17.30
C LEU A 468 17.41 8.22 -16.51
N ASN A 469 18.41 8.76 -17.21
CA ASN A 469 19.50 9.52 -16.60
C ASN A 469 18.99 10.78 -15.90
N GLY A 470 17.99 11.46 -16.47
CA GLY A 470 17.35 12.61 -15.81
C GLY A 470 16.72 12.28 -14.45
N ILE A 471 16.17 11.06 -14.29
CA ILE A 471 15.67 10.58 -13.00
C ILE A 471 16.83 10.35 -12.00
N VAL A 472 17.94 9.76 -12.48
CA VAL A 472 19.15 9.55 -11.68
C VAL A 472 19.75 10.90 -11.24
N ASP A 473 19.81 11.88 -12.14
CA ASP A 473 20.33 13.22 -11.85
C ASP A 473 19.52 13.92 -10.76
N VAL A 474 18.19 13.86 -10.83
CA VAL A 474 17.32 14.44 -9.80
C VAL A 474 17.47 13.71 -8.47
N ARG A 475 17.59 12.38 -8.47
CA ARG A 475 17.88 11.60 -7.25
C ARG A 475 19.22 12.00 -6.64
N ASN A 476 20.27 12.11 -7.46
CA ASN A 476 21.61 12.48 -7.01
C ASN A 476 21.65 13.91 -6.47
N TYR A 477 20.95 14.84 -7.12
CA TYR A 477 20.78 16.20 -6.64
C TYR A 477 20.05 16.25 -5.28
N THR A 478 18.92 15.54 -5.14
CA THR A 478 18.23 15.47 -3.84
C THR A 478 19.12 14.84 -2.76
N THR A 479 19.83 13.77 -3.09
CA THR A 479 20.74 13.09 -2.16
C THR A 479 21.89 13.99 -1.72
N SER A 480 22.49 14.75 -2.65
CA SER A 480 23.61 15.64 -2.32
C SER A 480 23.20 16.76 -1.38
N ILE A 481 22.00 17.32 -1.54
CA ILE A 481 21.44 18.31 -0.61
C ILE A 481 21.13 17.67 0.75
N MET A 482 20.66 16.42 0.78
CA MET A 482 20.46 15.70 2.04
C MET A 482 21.78 15.32 2.72
N ASP A 483 22.87 15.13 1.99
CA ASP A 483 24.18 14.76 2.54
C ASP A 483 24.99 15.96 3.05
N ALA A 484 24.81 17.13 2.45
CA ALA A 484 25.42 18.38 2.87
C ALA A 484 24.45 19.55 2.62
N LEU A 485 23.69 19.90 3.66
CA LEU A 485 22.66 20.93 3.59
C LEU A 485 23.23 22.29 3.18
N ARG A 486 22.45 23.01 2.37
CA ARG A 486 22.66 24.42 2.03
C ARG A 486 21.43 25.24 2.40
N ASP A 487 21.64 26.48 2.82
CA ASP A 487 20.57 27.41 3.17
C ASP A 487 19.95 28.07 1.92
N GLU A 488 19.03 29.02 2.13
CA GLU A 488 18.34 29.73 1.04
C GLU A 488 19.26 30.54 0.11
N ASN A 489 20.48 30.85 0.56
CA ASN A 489 21.49 31.61 -0.18
C ASN A 489 22.56 30.73 -0.82
N ASP A 490 22.37 29.40 -0.81
CA ASP A 490 23.33 28.39 -1.26
C ASP A 490 24.59 28.29 -0.37
N ASP A 491 24.55 28.83 0.86
CA ASP A 491 25.66 28.73 1.81
C ASP A 491 25.62 27.37 2.56
N PRO A 492 26.77 26.68 2.74
CA PRO A 492 26.81 25.40 3.45
C PRO A 492 26.41 25.55 4.93
N VAL A 493 25.59 24.62 5.41
CA VAL A 493 25.15 24.57 6.82
C VAL A 493 25.99 23.55 7.59
N PHE A 494 26.54 23.96 8.73
CA PHE A 494 27.38 23.13 9.59
C PHE A 494 26.72 22.88 10.95
N ASP A 495 27.00 21.72 11.53
CA ASP A 495 26.57 21.37 12.88
C ASP A 495 27.48 21.99 13.96
N GLU A 496 27.22 21.66 15.23
CA GLU A 496 28.00 22.14 16.38
C GLU A 496 29.47 21.67 16.38
N ASN A 497 29.79 20.62 15.61
CA ASN A 497 31.13 20.08 15.44
C ASN A 497 31.84 20.62 14.19
N ASN A 498 31.22 21.57 13.49
CA ASN A 498 31.72 22.15 12.23
C ASN A 498 31.80 21.12 11.09
N GLU A 499 30.94 20.11 11.10
CA GLU A 499 30.75 19.15 10.01
C GLU A 499 29.51 19.51 9.18
N PRO A 500 29.47 19.24 7.86
CA PRO A 500 28.29 19.50 7.04
C PRO A 500 27.06 18.79 7.59
N VAL A 501 25.94 19.51 7.72
CA VAL A 501 24.69 18.92 8.20
C VAL A 501 24.17 17.91 7.19
N ARG A 502 24.01 16.67 7.67
CA ARG A 502 23.35 15.59 6.95
C ARG A 502 21.91 15.45 7.43
N ILE A 503 20.96 15.56 6.51
CA ILE A 503 19.53 15.37 6.75
C ILE A 503 19.18 13.88 6.69
N ASP A 504 18.45 13.37 7.67
CA ASP A 504 18.01 11.97 7.71
C ASP A 504 16.71 11.76 6.93
N ALA A 505 15.75 12.66 7.10
CA ALA A 505 14.47 12.61 6.40
C ALA A 505 13.96 14.02 6.04
N LEU A 506 13.18 14.09 4.97
CA LEU A 506 12.50 15.30 4.52
C LEU A 506 11.01 15.25 4.88
N ILE A 507 10.46 16.38 5.30
CA ILE A 507 9.04 16.56 5.59
C ILE A 507 8.38 17.33 4.43
N LEU A 508 7.34 16.72 3.86
CA LEU A 508 6.53 17.29 2.79
C LEU A 508 5.03 17.21 3.13
N SER A 509 4.22 17.96 2.38
CA SER A 509 2.77 17.81 2.40
C SER A 509 2.30 16.86 1.30
N PRO A 510 1.61 15.75 1.64
CA PRO A 510 0.85 14.98 0.67
C PRO A 510 -0.32 15.80 0.11
N GLY A 511 -0.56 15.71 -1.20
CA GLY A 511 -1.73 16.35 -1.85
C GLY A 511 -1.46 17.72 -2.47
N PRO A 512 -2.49 18.32 -3.10
CA PRO A 512 -2.36 19.53 -3.92
C PRO A 512 -2.01 20.79 -3.10
N THR A 513 -2.33 20.80 -1.81
CA THR A 513 -2.01 21.87 -0.84
C THR A 513 -0.51 22.04 -0.62
N GLY A 514 0.31 21.01 -0.88
CA GLY A 514 1.78 21.10 -0.91
C GLY A 514 2.35 21.64 -2.21
N GLY A 515 1.52 21.94 -3.21
CA GLY A 515 1.96 22.30 -4.55
C GLY A 515 2.71 21.15 -5.25
N ARG A 516 2.06 20.44 -6.16
CA ARG A 516 2.67 19.39 -7.04
C ARG A 516 3.80 18.52 -6.43
N THR A 517 3.75 18.18 -5.14
CA THR A 517 4.63 17.15 -4.51
C THR A 517 4.37 15.76 -5.08
N CYS A 518 3.31 15.65 -5.91
CA CYS A 518 3.05 14.66 -6.94
C CYS A 518 4.31 13.98 -7.43
N ASP A 519 5.26 14.78 -7.89
CA ASP A 519 6.38 14.27 -8.64
C ASP A 519 7.63 14.00 -7.81
N PHE A 520 7.71 14.41 -6.54
CA PHE A 520 8.97 14.35 -5.79
C PHE A 520 9.44 12.90 -5.56
N GLY A 521 8.63 12.09 -4.85
CA GLY A 521 8.91 10.67 -4.63
C GLY A 521 9.07 9.86 -5.92
N SER A 522 8.29 10.20 -6.93
CA SER A 522 8.25 9.47 -8.19
C SER A 522 9.40 9.82 -9.13
N SER A 523 9.87 11.07 -9.14
CA SER A 523 11.02 11.51 -9.97
C SER A 523 12.34 11.15 -9.32
N THR A 524 12.39 11.03 -7.99
CA THR A 524 13.57 10.56 -7.27
C THR A 524 13.60 9.04 -7.16
N GLN A 525 12.46 8.36 -7.31
CA GLN A 525 12.27 6.92 -7.07
C GLN A 525 12.59 6.47 -5.62
N MET A 526 12.54 7.41 -4.67
CA MET A 526 12.87 7.19 -3.27
C MET A 526 11.62 6.89 -2.43
N GLY A 527 11.83 6.50 -1.17
CA GLY A 527 10.80 6.08 -0.23
C GLY A 527 10.09 7.25 0.47
N SER A 528 8.81 7.08 0.74
CA SER A 528 7.99 7.99 1.55
C SER A 528 7.02 7.22 2.45
N ILE A 529 6.80 7.72 3.65
CA ILE A 529 5.78 7.22 4.59
C ILE A 529 4.88 8.38 4.98
N VAL A 530 3.57 8.18 4.86
CA VAL A 530 2.57 9.13 5.34
C VAL A 530 2.06 8.69 6.70
N VAL A 531 1.94 9.62 7.65
CA VAL A 531 1.31 9.41 8.96
C VAL A 531 0.27 10.51 9.25
N PRO A 532 -0.83 10.23 9.97
CA PRO A 532 -1.81 11.23 10.37
C PRO A 532 -1.21 12.29 11.32
N VAL A 533 -1.51 13.57 11.10
CA VAL A 533 -1.05 14.70 11.93
C VAL A 533 -2.20 15.49 12.58
N GLY A 534 -3.45 15.10 12.33
CA GLY A 534 -4.62 15.73 12.94
C GLY A 534 -5.79 15.85 11.97
N PHE A 535 -6.71 16.76 12.28
CA PHE A 535 -7.94 16.98 11.52
C PHE A 535 -8.04 18.43 11.05
N ASP A 536 -8.49 18.59 9.80
CA ASP A 536 -9.02 19.84 9.30
C ASP A 536 -10.48 19.96 9.73
N GLU A 537 -10.69 20.51 10.92
CA GLU A 537 -12.00 20.64 11.56
C GLU A 537 -13.00 21.46 10.73
N SER A 538 -12.52 22.27 9.77
CA SER A 538 -13.41 23.08 8.92
C SER A 538 -14.23 22.24 7.94
N ILE A 539 -13.70 21.09 7.54
CA ILE A 539 -14.34 20.13 6.61
C ILE A 539 -14.45 18.72 7.19
N GLY A 540 -13.94 18.50 8.40
CA GLY A 540 -14.08 17.24 9.15
C GLY A 540 -13.21 16.08 8.62
N VAL A 541 -12.16 16.34 7.84
CA VAL A 541 -11.28 15.29 7.28
C VAL A 541 -9.92 15.29 7.96
N PRO A 542 -9.29 14.12 8.14
CA PRO A 542 -7.92 14.04 8.64
C PRO A 542 -6.93 14.61 7.63
N ARG A 543 -5.74 14.99 8.13
CA ARG A 543 -4.59 15.39 7.34
C ARG A 543 -3.39 14.56 7.75
N GLY A 544 -2.52 14.27 6.79
CA GLY A 544 -1.25 13.59 6.99
C GLY A 544 -0.06 14.42 6.58
N MET A 545 1.11 13.96 7.02
CA MET A 545 2.43 14.47 6.69
C MET A 545 3.23 13.37 6.01
N GLU A 546 4.06 13.74 5.02
CA GLU A 546 4.94 12.83 4.31
C GLU A 546 6.35 12.90 4.90
N ILE A 547 6.87 11.76 5.34
CA ILE A 547 8.25 11.54 5.76
C ILE A 547 8.96 10.86 4.58
N PHE A 548 9.79 11.61 3.87
CA PHE A 548 10.55 11.18 2.71
C PHE A 548 11.99 10.83 3.11
N VAL A 549 12.52 9.74 2.56
CA VAL A 549 13.83 9.18 2.90
C VAL A 549 14.64 8.88 1.65
N ARG A 550 15.93 8.56 1.84
CA ARG A 550 16.80 8.16 0.73
C ARG A 550 16.31 6.88 0.07
N GLN A 551 16.83 6.62 -1.13
CA GLN A 551 16.59 5.36 -1.81
C GLN A 551 17.04 4.19 -0.92
N TYR A 552 16.12 3.25 -0.69
CA TYR A 552 16.30 2.06 0.13
C TYR A 552 16.48 2.28 1.63
N ASP A 553 16.13 3.48 2.13
CA ASP A 553 16.21 3.82 3.56
C ASP A 553 14.82 3.88 4.22
N GLU A 554 13.91 2.98 3.83
CA GLU A 554 12.57 2.91 4.45
C GLU A 554 12.65 2.69 5.96
N GLY A 555 13.75 2.09 6.46
CA GLY A 555 13.97 1.87 7.89
C GLY A 555 14.03 3.16 8.71
N THR A 556 14.75 4.18 8.22
CA THR A 556 14.77 5.51 8.87
C THR A 556 13.36 6.11 8.89
N GLY A 557 12.64 6.01 7.78
CA GLY A 557 11.27 6.52 7.67
C GLY A 557 10.32 5.82 8.63
N LEU A 558 10.42 4.49 8.75
CA LEU A 558 9.60 3.67 9.65
C LEU A 558 9.85 4.02 11.11
N GLY A 559 11.11 4.19 11.51
CA GLY A 559 11.46 4.56 12.87
C GLY A 559 10.90 5.93 13.28
N ILE A 560 11.04 6.93 12.40
CA ILE A 560 10.47 8.28 12.61
C ILE A 560 8.94 8.22 12.67
N ALA A 561 8.32 7.55 11.70
CA ALA A 561 6.87 7.42 11.60
C ALA A 561 6.28 6.73 12.84
N TYR A 562 6.89 5.63 13.28
CA TYR A 562 6.45 4.87 14.44
C TYR A 562 6.57 5.69 15.73
N ASP A 563 7.71 6.34 15.97
CA ASP A 563 7.90 7.17 17.16
C ASP A 563 6.90 8.33 17.21
N TYR A 564 6.66 9.00 16.07
CA TYR A 564 5.65 10.05 15.94
C TYR A 564 4.23 9.53 16.21
N GLU A 565 3.83 8.42 15.57
CA GLU A 565 2.53 7.80 15.76
C GLU A 565 2.29 7.46 17.23
N GLN A 566 3.24 6.78 17.88
CA GLN A 566 3.13 6.36 19.28
C GLN A 566 3.13 7.54 20.26
N ALA A 567 3.68 8.69 19.87
CA ALA A 567 3.62 9.91 20.67
C ALA A 567 2.28 10.67 20.55
N THR A 568 1.53 10.45 19.47
CA THR A 568 0.39 11.32 19.11
C THR A 568 -0.95 10.63 19.01
N LEU A 569 -0.99 9.43 18.41
CA LEU A 569 -2.21 8.65 18.16
C LEU A 569 -3.34 9.51 17.55
N HIS A 570 -3.02 10.37 16.57
CA HIS A 570 -3.97 11.30 15.97
C HIS A 570 -5.17 10.64 15.28
N ARG A 571 -4.99 9.41 14.78
CA ARG A 571 -6.03 8.69 14.06
C ARG A 571 -7.25 8.47 14.95
N LYS A 572 -8.44 8.68 14.38
CA LYS A 572 -9.75 8.33 14.95
C LYS A 572 -10.60 7.68 13.88
N PRO A 573 -11.48 6.71 14.16
CA PRO A 573 -12.37 6.14 13.16
C PRO A 573 -13.42 7.18 12.69
N PRO A 574 -13.90 7.10 11.43
CA PRO A 574 -15.03 7.89 10.97
C PRO A 574 -16.34 7.45 11.63
N ALA A 575 -17.26 8.37 11.87
CA ALA A 575 -18.58 8.07 12.39
C ALA A 575 -19.51 7.64 11.25
N LEU A 576 -19.83 6.34 11.18
CA LEU A 576 -20.62 5.78 10.08
C LEU A 576 -22.07 5.48 10.50
N THR A 577 -23.00 5.75 9.59
CA THR A 577 -24.42 5.42 9.73
C THR A 577 -24.72 4.07 9.08
N PRO A 578 -25.24 3.09 9.83
CA PRO A 578 -25.51 1.76 9.30
C PRO A 578 -26.73 1.75 8.38
N SER A 579 -26.68 0.92 7.33
CA SER A 579 -27.84 0.63 6.50
C SER A 579 -28.89 -0.16 7.28
N PRO A 580 -30.17 0.26 7.26
CA PRO A 580 -31.26 -0.47 7.90
C PRO A 580 -31.63 -1.78 7.19
N LEU A 581 -31.05 -2.09 6.01
CA LEU A 581 -31.41 -3.22 5.15
C LEU A 581 -30.30 -4.28 4.99
N SER A 582 -29.23 -4.21 5.77
CA SER A 582 -28.02 -5.03 5.56
C SER A 582 -28.11 -6.51 5.97
N GLY A 583 -29.21 -6.95 6.60
CA GLY A 583 -29.32 -8.27 7.23
C GLY A 583 -29.38 -9.47 6.28
N ASP A 584 -29.76 -9.26 5.00
CA ASP A 584 -29.99 -10.34 4.02
C ASP A 584 -28.93 -10.41 2.91
N GLU A 585 -27.85 -9.64 3.04
CA GLU A 585 -26.84 -9.50 1.99
C GLU A 585 -25.88 -10.70 1.90
N ASN A 586 -25.40 -11.01 0.69
CA ASN A 586 -24.34 -12.00 0.49
C ASN A 586 -23.35 -11.55 -0.61
N ILE A 587 -22.25 -12.28 -0.77
CA ILE A 587 -21.17 -11.94 -1.71
C ILE A 587 -21.70 -11.79 -3.14
N ALA A 588 -22.58 -12.67 -3.59
CA ALA A 588 -23.11 -12.64 -4.94
C ALA A 588 -24.05 -11.43 -5.16
N GLY A 589 -24.92 -11.15 -4.19
CA GLY A 589 -25.80 -9.98 -4.21
C GLY A 589 -25.01 -8.66 -4.26
N PHE A 590 -24.04 -8.51 -3.37
CA PHE A 590 -23.15 -7.36 -3.33
C PHE A 590 -22.38 -7.18 -4.65
N ASN A 591 -21.69 -8.23 -5.12
CA ASN A 591 -20.90 -8.15 -6.36
C ASN A 591 -21.79 -7.85 -7.58
N ALA A 592 -22.99 -8.43 -7.66
CA ALA A 592 -23.92 -8.17 -8.75
C ALA A 592 -24.37 -6.70 -8.78
N ARG A 593 -24.67 -6.09 -7.63
CA ARG A 593 -24.99 -4.65 -7.56
C ARG A 593 -23.81 -3.77 -7.95
N MET A 594 -22.61 -4.08 -7.46
CA MET A 594 -21.40 -3.34 -7.83
C MET A 594 -21.07 -3.46 -9.32
N GLN A 595 -21.42 -4.59 -9.95
CA GLN A 595 -21.29 -4.76 -11.39
C GLN A 595 -22.40 -4.06 -12.20
N GLN A 596 -23.59 -3.88 -11.62
CA GLN A 596 -24.74 -3.22 -12.25
C GLN A 596 -24.67 -1.68 -12.16
N GLY A 597 -23.58 -1.11 -11.66
CA GLY A 597 -23.35 0.33 -11.47
C GLY A 597 -23.41 1.14 -12.78
N LEU A 598 -24.58 1.69 -13.08
CA LEU A 598 -24.93 2.69 -14.10
C LEU A 598 -24.10 2.73 -15.39
N MET A 599 -24.69 2.16 -16.44
CA MET A 599 -24.39 2.63 -17.80
C MET A 599 -25.09 3.97 -18.15
N ASP A 600 -26.04 4.44 -17.33
CA ASP A 600 -26.85 5.63 -17.62
C ASP A 600 -26.32 6.94 -17.00
N ALA A 601 -25.57 6.90 -15.89
CA ALA A 601 -25.01 8.10 -15.22
C ALA A 601 -23.69 8.62 -15.86
N ALA A 602 -23.13 7.89 -16.83
CA ALA A 602 -21.78 8.08 -17.34
C ALA A 602 -21.61 9.27 -18.31
N THR A 603 -22.56 10.20 -18.40
CA THR A 603 -22.55 11.27 -19.44
C THR A 603 -22.15 12.66 -18.94
N ALA A 604 -21.92 12.86 -17.63
CA ALA A 604 -21.43 14.13 -17.06
C ALA A 604 -20.43 13.91 -15.92
N ALA A 605 -19.64 14.94 -15.60
CA ALA A 605 -18.67 14.90 -14.51
C ALA A 605 -19.36 14.90 -13.13
N PRO A 606 -18.96 14.03 -12.18
CA PRO A 606 -19.48 13.95 -10.80
C PRO A 606 -19.68 15.27 -10.08
N GLU A 607 -18.66 16.12 -10.12
CA GLU A 607 -18.63 17.43 -9.49
C GLU A 607 -19.64 18.42 -10.09
N GLU A 608 -20.17 18.11 -11.27
CA GLU A 608 -21.16 18.90 -12.00
C GLU A 608 -22.55 18.23 -12.02
N LEU A 609 -22.65 16.99 -11.52
CA LEU A 609 -23.91 16.26 -11.44
C LEU A 609 -24.71 16.76 -10.23
N PRO A 610 -25.98 17.19 -10.41
CA PRO A 610 -26.86 17.50 -9.30
C PRO A 610 -26.97 16.29 -8.36
N LEU A 611 -27.03 16.54 -7.04
CA LEU A 611 -27.14 15.51 -6.01
C LEU A 611 -28.32 14.56 -6.30
N GLU A 612 -29.38 15.07 -6.93
CA GLU A 612 -30.58 14.33 -7.31
C GLU A 612 -30.29 13.26 -8.38
N VAL A 613 -29.39 13.53 -9.33
CA VAL A 613 -28.98 12.54 -10.34
C VAL A 613 -28.17 11.43 -9.70
N TYR A 614 -27.31 11.78 -8.73
CA TYR A 614 -26.61 10.82 -7.89
C TYR A 614 -27.58 9.97 -7.06
N GLN A 615 -28.61 10.59 -6.50
CA GLN A 615 -29.65 9.90 -5.76
C GLN A 615 -30.43 8.96 -6.67
N GLU A 616 -30.90 9.36 -7.85
CA GLU A 616 -31.59 8.46 -8.79
C GLU A 616 -30.72 7.28 -9.24
N ALA A 617 -29.45 7.56 -9.53
CA ALA A 617 -28.42 6.56 -9.77
C ALA A 617 -28.29 5.57 -8.61
N LEU A 618 -28.29 6.08 -7.37
CA LEU A 618 -28.23 5.28 -6.16
C LEU A 618 -29.52 4.49 -5.95
N LEU A 619 -30.70 5.08 -6.11
CA LEU A 619 -32.01 4.43 -5.98
C LEU A 619 -32.11 3.20 -6.89
N GLY A 620 -31.61 3.31 -8.13
CA GLY A 620 -31.55 2.18 -9.07
C GLY A 620 -30.58 1.06 -8.66
N ILE A 621 -29.54 1.38 -7.89
CA ILE A 621 -28.54 0.41 -7.38
C ILE A 621 -28.97 -0.18 -6.03
N THR A 622 -29.57 0.61 -5.15
CA THR A 622 -29.94 0.24 -3.77
C THR A 622 -31.38 -0.23 -3.63
N GLY A 623 -32.23 -0.05 -4.65
CA GLY A 623 -33.63 -0.51 -4.68
C GLY A 623 -34.58 0.31 -3.80
N PHE A 624 -34.30 1.59 -3.57
CA PHE A 624 -35.18 2.50 -2.82
C PHE A 624 -36.20 3.19 -3.73
#